data_AF-A0A7Y7YDY8-F1
#
_entry.id   AF-A0A7Y7YDY8-F1
#
_cell.length_a   1.000
_cell.length_b   1.000
_cell.length_c   1.000
_cell.angle_alpha   90.00
_cell.angle_beta   90.00
_cell.angle_gamma   90.00
#
_symmetry.space_group_name_H-M   'P 1'
#
loop_
_entity.id
_entity.type
_entity.pdbx_description
1 polymer ?
#
loop_
_entity_poly.entity_id
_entity_poly.type
_entity_poly.pdbx_seq_one_letter_code
_entity_poly.pdbx_strand_id
1 'polypeptide(L)'
;MCVPANAATWQICRMELRITEVVKQPYPQLQARVLTVSPKSATAECPEQGTSITFTPETTDYQATLPRKRWPGKGQSVRVDYRYLDGICKGDGNEYACRIRHYPVVGR
;
A
#
# COMPACT_ATOMS: atom_id res chain seq x y z
N MET A 1 4.89 26.03 -21.60
CA MET A 1 4.21 25.92 -20.29
C MET A 1 4.99 24.91 -19.47
N CYS A 2 5.68 25.36 -18.42
CA CYS A 2 6.42 24.47 -17.53
C CYS A 2 5.40 23.66 -16.73
N VAL A 3 5.34 22.35 -16.98
CA VAL A 3 4.61 21.43 -16.09
C VAL A 3 5.37 21.50 -14.76
N PRO A 4 4.73 21.84 -13.63
CA PRO A 4 5.42 21.84 -12.36
C PRO A 4 6.01 20.45 -12.17
N ALA A 5 7.30 20.38 -11.89
CA ALA A 5 7.93 19.14 -11.46
C ALA A 5 7.08 18.64 -10.29
N ASN A 6 6.31 17.58 -10.51
CA ASN A 6 5.53 16.93 -9.46
C ASN A 6 6.54 16.34 -8.49
N ALA A 7 7.06 17.17 -7.59
CA ALA A 7 7.57 16.73 -6.30
C ALA A 7 6.33 16.26 -5.52
N ALA A 8 5.78 15.14 -5.97
CA ALA A 8 4.51 14.63 -5.50
C ALA A 8 4.71 14.28 -4.02
N THR A 9 3.90 14.91 -3.18
CA THR A 9 3.95 14.65 -1.75
C THR A 9 3.39 13.26 -1.51
N TRP A 10 4.16 12.39 -0.84
CA TRP A 10 3.65 11.09 -0.41
C TRP A 10 2.35 11.25 0.35
N GLN A 11 1.29 10.63 -0.15
CA GLN A 11 0.02 10.53 0.56
C GLN A 11 0.08 9.29 1.44
N ILE A 12 -0.42 9.40 2.67
CA ILE A 12 -0.33 8.33 3.67
C ILE A 12 -1.71 8.09 4.28
N CYS A 13 -2.12 6.83 4.35
CA CYS A 13 -3.33 6.34 4.99
C CYS A 13 -2.94 5.31 6.04
N ARG A 14 -3.17 5.61 7.31
CA ARG A 14 -3.05 4.59 8.36
C ARG A 14 -4.26 3.70 8.30
N MET A 15 -4.06 2.40 8.13
CA MET A 15 -5.15 1.45 8.02
C MET A 15 -4.95 0.30 9.01
N GLU A 16 -6.06 -0.16 9.56
CA GLU A 16 -6.11 -1.46 10.21
C GLU A 16 -6.76 -2.45 9.26
N LEU A 17 -6.07 -3.57 9.02
CA LEU A 17 -6.48 -4.59 8.08
C LEU A 17 -6.64 -5.92 8.80
N ARG A 18 -7.69 -6.67 8.47
CA ARG A 18 -7.85 -8.05 8.93
C ARG A 18 -7.52 -9.01 7.80
N ILE A 19 -6.51 -9.85 7.97
CA ILE A 19 -6.10 -10.81 6.95
C ILE A 19 -7.22 -11.84 6.75
N THR A 20 -7.72 -11.95 5.53
CA THR A 20 -8.74 -12.92 5.14
C THR A 20 -8.12 -14.15 4.53
N GLU A 21 -7.02 -14.00 3.78
CA GLU A 21 -6.35 -15.11 3.10
C GLU A 21 -4.88 -14.80 2.80
N VAL A 22 -4.06 -15.87 2.70
CA VAL A 22 -2.69 -15.80 2.21
C VAL A 22 -2.66 -16.44 0.83
N VAL A 23 -2.62 -15.60 -0.21
CA VAL A 23 -2.61 -16.01 -1.61
C VAL A 23 -1.20 -16.49 -1.97
N LYS A 24 -1.09 -17.71 -2.50
CA LYS A 24 0.21 -18.34 -2.79
C LYS A 24 0.63 -18.25 -4.26
N GLN A 25 -0.31 -18.03 -5.18
CA GLN A 25 -0.10 -18.00 -6.63
C GLN A 25 -0.88 -16.83 -7.26
N PRO A 26 -0.39 -16.22 -8.36
CA PRO A 26 0.88 -16.48 -9.04
C PRO A 26 2.09 -15.96 -8.26
N TYR A 27 1.89 -14.96 -7.39
CA TYR A 27 2.90 -14.45 -6.47
C TYR A 27 2.36 -14.43 -5.03
N PRO A 28 3.24 -14.58 -4.02
CA PRO A 28 2.84 -14.44 -2.63
C PRO A 28 2.16 -13.09 -2.37
N GLN A 29 0.93 -13.09 -1.88
CA GLN A 29 0.24 -11.87 -1.44
C GLN A 29 -0.68 -12.14 -0.25
N LEU A 30 -1.06 -11.10 0.45
CA LEU A 30 -2.07 -11.13 1.50
C LEU A 30 -3.35 -10.50 0.97
N GLN A 31 -4.46 -11.19 1.17
CA GLN A 31 -5.77 -10.59 1.05
C GLN A 31 -6.24 -10.18 2.44
N ALA A 32 -6.72 -8.95 2.56
CA ALA A 32 -7.21 -8.42 3.82
C ALA A 32 -8.43 -7.53 3.62
N ARG A 33 -9.24 -7.45 4.65
CA ARG A 33 -10.37 -6.53 4.72
C ARG A 33 -9.97 -5.29 5.50
N VAL A 34 -10.28 -4.11 4.95
CA VAL A 34 -10.03 -2.84 5.61
C VAL A 34 -11.01 -2.67 6.78
N LEU A 35 -10.48 -2.60 8.01
CA LEU A 35 -11.28 -2.41 9.22
C LEU A 35 -11.45 -0.93 9.56
N THR A 36 -10.37 -0.16 9.50
CA THR A 36 -10.35 1.27 9.78
C THR A 36 -9.37 1.97 8.85
N VAL A 37 -9.64 3.24 8.58
CA VAL A 37 -8.84 4.07 7.69
C VAL A 37 -8.72 5.45 8.32
N SER A 38 -7.51 5.97 8.36
CA SER A 38 -7.20 7.29 8.87
C SER A 38 -6.23 7.96 7.89
N PRO A 39 -6.74 8.79 6.96
CA PRO A 39 -5.90 9.58 6.07
C PRO A 39 -5.05 10.55 6.89
N LYS A 40 -3.76 10.68 6.56
CA LYS A 40 -2.88 11.69 7.15
C LYS A 40 -3.07 13.07 6.49
N SER A 41 -3.67 13.11 5.31
CA SER A 41 -3.91 14.32 4.52
C SER A 41 -5.33 14.27 3.93
N ALA A 42 -6.03 15.41 3.89
CA ALA A 42 -7.41 15.48 3.38
C ALA A 42 -7.52 15.11 1.89
N THR A 43 -6.43 15.24 1.15
CA THR A 43 -6.32 14.88 -0.28
C THR A 43 -5.96 13.42 -0.51
N ALA A 44 -5.72 12.63 0.55
CA ALA A 44 -5.30 11.25 0.39
C ALA A 44 -6.48 10.35 0.00
N GLU A 45 -6.48 9.87 -1.24
CA GLU A 45 -7.29 8.74 -1.70
C GLU A 45 -6.90 7.43 -0.98
N CYS A 46 -7.59 7.13 0.11
CA CYS A 46 -7.42 5.88 0.85
C CYS A 46 -8.43 4.81 0.40
N PRO A 47 -8.07 3.52 0.48
CA PRO A 47 -9.03 2.44 0.32
C PRO A 47 -10.22 2.60 1.28
N GLU A 48 -11.43 2.31 0.84
CA GLU A 48 -12.63 2.46 1.68
C GLU A 48 -12.70 1.40 2.78
N GLN A 49 -13.26 1.78 3.92
CA GLN A 49 -13.52 0.86 5.02
C GLN A 49 -14.47 -0.27 4.58
N GLY A 50 -14.17 -1.50 4.96
CA GLY A 50 -14.96 -2.68 4.62
C GLY A 50 -14.60 -3.33 3.27
N THR A 51 -13.81 -2.67 2.43
CA THR A 51 -13.33 -3.23 1.15
C THR A 51 -12.27 -4.31 1.37
N SER A 52 -12.13 -5.20 0.40
CA SER A 52 -11.06 -6.20 0.40
C SER A 52 -9.94 -5.75 -0.52
N ILE A 53 -8.71 -5.78 -0.02
CA ILE A 53 -7.50 -5.42 -0.76
C ILE A 53 -6.53 -6.58 -0.78
N THR A 54 -5.72 -6.65 -1.84
CA THR A 54 -4.64 -7.60 -1.98
C THR A 54 -3.33 -6.84 -2.03
N PHE A 55 -2.37 -7.19 -1.17
CA PHE A 55 -1.10 -6.49 -1.07
C PHE A 55 0.04 -7.42 -0.66
N THR A 56 1.27 -6.98 -0.93
CA THR A 56 2.47 -7.62 -0.41
C THR A 56 2.96 -6.78 0.77
N PRO A 57 3.05 -7.34 1.98
CA PRO A 57 3.52 -6.58 3.14
C PRO A 57 4.98 -6.19 2.97
N GLU A 58 5.32 -4.97 3.36
CA GLU A 58 6.68 -4.42 3.31
C GLU A 58 7.24 -4.13 4.70
N THR A 59 8.54 -3.92 4.78
CA THR A 59 9.21 -3.38 5.97
C THR A 59 8.70 -1.98 6.28
N THR A 60 8.83 -1.55 7.53
CA THR A 60 8.37 -0.22 7.99
C THR A 60 9.00 0.94 7.18
N ASP A 61 10.25 0.75 6.77
CA ASP A 61 11.02 1.67 5.92
C ASP A 61 10.66 1.58 4.42
N TYR A 62 9.71 0.72 4.03
CA TYR A 62 9.21 0.51 2.67
C TYR A 62 10.31 0.26 1.61
N GLN A 63 11.52 -0.13 2.03
CA GLN A 63 12.63 -0.45 1.11
C GLN A 63 12.61 -1.91 0.67
N ALA A 64 11.92 -2.80 1.40
CA ALA A 64 11.90 -4.22 1.11
C ALA A 64 10.55 -4.88 1.44
N THR A 65 10.27 -5.98 0.73
CA THR A 65 9.15 -6.86 1.10
C THR A 65 9.43 -7.55 2.42
N LEU A 66 8.42 -7.67 3.28
CA LEU A 66 8.54 -8.36 4.55
C LEU A 66 8.83 -9.86 4.30
N PRO A 67 9.75 -10.50 5.04
CA PRO A 67 10.03 -11.93 4.87
C PRO A 67 8.78 -12.78 5.14
N ARG A 68 8.49 -13.77 4.27
CA ARG A 68 7.26 -14.62 4.35
C ARG A 68 7.01 -15.24 5.72
N LYS A 69 8.07 -15.60 6.46
CA LYS A 69 7.96 -16.16 7.83
C LYS A 69 7.34 -15.19 8.85
N ARG A 70 7.36 -13.88 8.57
CA ARG A 70 6.84 -12.82 9.44
C ARG A 70 5.48 -12.28 8.97
N TRP A 71 4.90 -12.87 7.92
CA TRP A 71 3.61 -12.41 7.41
C TRP A 71 2.51 -12.67 8.44
N PRO A 72 1.58 -11.73 8.63
CA PRO A 72 0.41 -11.97 9.47
C PRO A 72 -0.43 -13.11 8.89
N GLY A 73 -0.86 -13.99 9.77
CA GLY A 73 -1.67 -15.15 9.42
C GLY A 73 -3.13 -14.79 9.18
N LYS A 74 -3.88 -15.70 8.53
CA LYS A 74 -5.33 -15.58 8.35
C LYS A 74 -6.04 -15.31 9.69
N GLY A 75 -6.95 -14.36 9.70
CA GLY A 75 -7.73 -13.93 10.86
C GLY A 75 -7.06 -12.88 11.74
N GLN A 76 -5.74 -12.65 11.60
CA GLN A 76 -5.01 -11.64 12.37
C GLN A 76 -5.29 -10.24 11.84
N SER A 77 -5.33 -9.27 12.75
CA SER A 77 -5.32 -7.85 12.40
C SER A 77 -3.88 -7.33 12.33
N VAL A 78 -3.63 -6.44 11.39
CA VAL A 78 -2.34 -5.78 11.18
C VAL A 78 -2.55 -4.31 10.86
N ARG A 79 -1.65 -3.46 11.34
CA ARG A 79 -1.62 -2.04 10.98
C ARG A 79 -0.67 -1.82 9.81
N VAL A 80 -1.14 -1.07 8.83
CA VAL A 80 -0.39 -0.76 7.61
C VAL A 80 -0.49 0.74 7.37
N ASP A 81 0.67 1.37 7.13
CA ASP A 81 0.74 2.76 6.72
C ASP A 81 0.76 2.79 5.18
N TYR A 82 -0.41 2.61 4.54
CA TYR A 82 -0.47 2.65 3.08
C TYR A 82 0.02 3.99 2.57
N ARG A 83 1.02 3.96 1.69
CA ARG A 83 1.59 5.15 1.08
C ARG A 83 1.48 5.06 -0.42
N TYR A 84 1.18 6.18 -1.04
CA TYR A 84 1.29 6.25 -2.48
C TYR A 84 1.83 7.59 -2.97
N LEU A 85 2.41 7.52 -4.16
CA LEU A 85 2.96 8.63 -4.89
C LEU A 85 2.41 8.60 -6.31
N ASP A 86 1.71 9.65 -6.69
CA ASP A 86 1.28 9.84 -8.07
C ASP A 86 2.32 10.63 -8.84
N GLY A 87 2.64 10.17 -10.03
CA GLY A 87 3.64 10.81 -10.86
C GLY A 87 3.54 10.37 -12.31
N ILE A 88 4.56 10.74 -13.08
CA ILE A 88 4.73 10.30 -14.46
C ILE A 88 5.85 9.27 -14.48
N CYS A 89 5.50 8.01 -14.77
CA CYS A 89 6.47 6.95 -14.96
C CYS A 89 6.95 6.93 -16.40
N LYS A 90 8.20 6.52 -16.58
CA LYS A 90 8.81 6.29 -17.90
C LYS A 90 8.81 4.79 -18.17
N GLY A 91 8.26 4.39 -19.32
CA GLY A 91 8.31 3.00 -19.79
C GLY A 91 8.30 2.97 -21.32
N ASP A 92 9.17 2.16 -21.92
CA ASP A 92 9.26 1.95 -23.36
C ASP A 92 9.28 3.24 -24.21
N GLY A 93 10.01 4.26 -23.73
CA GLY A 93 10.13 5.56 -24.41
C GLY A 93 8.92 6.50 -24.26
N ASN A 94 7.88 6.09 -23.52
CA ASN A 94 6.68 6.90 -23.28
C ASN A 94 6.54 7.31 -21.81
N GLU A 95 5.88 8.45 -21.61
CA GLU A 95 5.52 8.99 -20.31
C GLU A 95 4.04 8.70 -20.02
N TYR A 96 3.74 8.08 -18.88
CA TYR A 96 2.38 7.76 -18.48
C TYR A 96 2.15 8.06 -17.00
N ALA A 97 0.93 8.46 -16.66
CA ALA A 97 0.53 8.64 -15.26
C ALA A 97 0.59 7.30 -14.52
N CYS A 98 1.27 7.27 -13.37
CA CYS A 98 1.43 6.08 -12.54
C CYS A 98 1.26 6.40 -11.06
N ARG A 99 0.82 5.40 -10.30
CA ARG A 99 0.72 5.43 -8.84
C ARG A 99 1.64 4.38 -8.25
N ILE A 100 2.71 4.81 -7.59
CA ILE A 100 3.59 3.93 -6.82
C ILE A 100 2.92 3.69 -5.47
N ARG A 101 2.74 2.43 -5.08
CA ARG A 101 2.01 2.03 -3.87
C ARG A 101 2.91 1.22 -2.95
N HIS A 102 2.87 1.54 -1.67
CA HIS A 102 3.56 0.80 -0.61
C HIS A 102 2.62 0.44 0.53
N TYR A 103 2.84 -0.73 1.12
CA TYR A 103 2.11 -1.32 2.24
C TYR A 103 3.06 -1.71 3.38
N PRO A 104 3.80 -0.74 3.98
CA PRO A 104 4.68 -1.00 5.11
C PRO A 104 3.86 -1.43 6.33
N VAL A 105 4.25 -2.56 6.92
CA VAL A 105 3.63 -3.07 8.15
C VAL A 105 4.23 -2.32 9.34
N VAL A 106 3.42 -1.48 9.98
CA VAL A 106 3.78 -0.71 11.17
C VAL A 106 3.38 -1.48 12.41
N GLY A 107 4.23 -2.45 12.80
CA GLY A 107 4.36 -2.98 14.16
C GLY A 107 3.10 -3.52 14.86
N ARG A 108 3.15 -4.81 15.20
CA ARG A 108 2.19 -5.53 16.03
C ARG A 108 2.16 -5.00 17.48
#